data_AF-A0A1E9GAB3-F1
#
_entry.id   AF-A0A1E9GAB3-F1
#
_cell.length_a   1.000
_cell.length_b   1.000
_cell.length_c   1.000
_cell.angle_alpha   90.00
_cell.angle_beta   90.00
_cell.angle_gamma   90.00
#
_symmetry.space_group_name_H-M   'P 1'
#
loop_
_entity.id
_entity.type
_entity.pdbx_description
1 polymer ?
#
loop_
_entity_poly.entity_id
_entity_poly.type
_entity_poly.pdbx_seq_one_letter_code
_entity_poly.pdbx_strand_id
1 'polypeptide(L)'
;MLSQKESKKLHFPGLKAGLIYGIAIFFIMPLIDNLTSENPNFISSLLNSKHILKTILGAFFFGLMMQIIVSLRIQKAKKDQEDD
;
A
#
# COMPACT_ATOMS: atom_id res chain seq x y z
N MET A 1 -15.33 26.12 0.49
CA MET A 1 -13.91 26.13 0.07
C MET A 1 -13.07 25.48 1.16
N LEU A 2 -12.48 24.31 0.92
CA LEU A 2 -11.66 23.62 1.92
C LEU A 2 -10.40 24.46 2.22
N SER A 3 -10.15 24.69 3.52
CA SER A 3 -9.04 25.49 4.00
C SER A 3 -7.70 24.85 3.61
N GLN A 4 -6.71 25.66 3.24
CA GLN A 4 -5.36 25.24 2.82
C GLN A 4 -4.68 24.21 3.76
N LYS A 5 -5.12 24.16 5.02
CA LYS A 5 -4.67 23.19 6.05
C LYS A 5 -5.10 21.75 5.78
N GLU A 6 -6.21 21.50 5.07
CA GLU A 6 -6.67 20.15 4.71
C GLU A 6 -5.99 19.61 3.44
N SER A 7 -5.75 20.49 2.46
CA SER A 7 -5.04 20.16 1.22
C SER A 7 -3.60 19.68 1.48
N LYS A 8 -2.92 20.25 2.48
CA LYS A 8 -1.56 19.85 2.87
C LYS A 8 -1.46 18.46 3.52
N LYS A 9 -2.55 17.93 4.10
CA LYS A 9 -2.53 16.65 4.84
C LYS A 9 -2.77 15.44 3.94
N LEU A 10 -3.30 15.65 2.73
CA LEU A 10 -3.66 14.60 1.78
C LEU A 10 -2.61 14.38 0.69
N HIS A 11 -1.32 14.41 1.05
CA HIS A 11 -0.25 14.01 0.12
C HIS A 11 -0.33 12.49 -0.11
N PHE A 12 -1.01 12.09 -1.19
CA PHE A 12 -1.17 10.72 -1.71
C PHE A 12 -1.39 9.63 -0.64
N PRO A 13 -2.53 9.64 0.08
CA PRO A 13 -2.81 8.68 1.16
C PRO A 13 -2.76 7.22 0.69
N GLY A 14 -3.16 6.94 -0.55
CA GLY A 14 -3.06 5.60 -1.13
C GLY A 14 -1.62 5.17 -1.35
N LEU A 15 -0.77 6.05 -1.89
CA LEU A 15 0.64 5.71 -2.11
C LEU A 15 1.38 5.45 -0.79
N LYS A 16 1.05 6.19 0.28
CA LYS A 16 1.55 5.91 1.63
C LYS A 16 1.12 4.54 2.15
N ALA A 17 -0.15 4.18 1.95
CA ALA A 17 -0.65 2.85 2.31
C ALA A 17 0.03 1.74 1.50
N GLY A 18 0.31 1.98 0.21
CA GLY A 18 1.14 1.14 -0.66
C GLY A 18 2.51 0.84 -0.07
N LEU A 19 3.21 1.88 0.39
CA LEU A 19 4.53 1.73 0.99
C LEU A 19 4.51 0.88 2.27
N ILE A 20 3.55 1.15 3.17
CA ILE A 20 3.41 0.38 4.42
C ILE A 20 3.09 -1.09 4.12
N TYR A 21 2.16 -1.32 3.19
CA TYR A 21 1.82 -2.67 2.72
C TYR A 21 3.04 -3.38 2.12
N GLY A 22 3.81 -2.69 1.28
CA GLY A 22 5.03 -3.21 0.68
C GLY A 22 6.06 -3.64 1.71
N ILE A 23 6.34 -2.78 2.70
CA ILE A 23 7.27 -3.10 3.79
C ILE A 23 6.76 -4.31 4.59
N ALA A 24 5.47 -4.36 4.92
CA ALA A 24 4.89 -5.48 5.67
C ALA A 24 5.02 -6.80 4.90
N ILE A 25 4.58 -6.85 3.64
CA ILE A 25 4.64 -8.06 2.81
C ILE A 25 6.08 -8.49 2.52
N PHE A 26 7.01 -7.53 2.39
CA PHE A 26 8.42 -7.83 2.18
C PHE A 26 8.99 -8.76 3.24
N PHE A 27 8.60 -8.57 4.51
CA PHE A 27 9.03 -9.41 5.63
C PHE A 27 8.10 -10.59 5.92
N ILE A 28 6.78 -10.41 5.79
CA ILE A 28 5.81 -11.47 6.11
C ILE A 28 5.93 -12.65 5.12
N MET A 29 6.09 -12.40 3.82
CA MET A 29 6.12 -13.48 2.83
C MET A 29 7.31 -14.44 3.05
N PRO A 30 8.56 -13.94 3.17
CA PRO A 30 9.71 -14.81 3.45
C PRO A 30 9.64 -15.46 4.84
N LEU A 31 8.97 -14.82 5.81
CA LEU A 31 8.73 -15.42 7.12
C LEU A 31 7.80 -16.65 7.01
N ILE A 32 6.70 -16.54 6.26
CA ILE A 32 5.78 -17.65 6.01
C ILE A 32 6.51 -18.78 5.27
N ASP A 33 7.26 -18.45 4.21
CA ASP A 33 8.04 -19.44 3.46
C ASP A 33 9.04 -20.14 4.39
N ASN A 34 9.72 -19.40 5.26
CA ASN A 34 10.68 -19.96 6.21
C ASN A 34 10.02 -20.85 7.28
N LEU A 35 8.78 -20.57 7.67
CA LEU A 35 8.05 -21.40 8.65
C LEU A 35 7.41 -22.64 8.03
N THR A 36 7.15 -22.62 6.71
CA THR A 36 6.41 -23.67 6.00
C THR A 36 7.31 -24.59 5.18
N SER A 37 8.55 -24.17 4.88
CA SER A 37 9.47 -24.92 4.01
C SER A 37 10.30 -25.95 4.78
N GLU A 38 10.54 -27.10 4.15
CA GLU A 38 11.39 -28.17 4.70
C GLU A 38 12.88 -27.76 4.80
N ASN A 39 13.35 -26.83 3.96
CA ASN A 39 14.70 -26.26 4.02
C ASN A 39 14.64 -24.72 4.10
N PRO A 40 14.44 -24.18 5.31
CA PRO A 40 14.16 -22.77 5.51
C PRO A 40 15.41 -21.90 5.30
N ASN A 41 15.32 -20.94 4.38
CA ASN A 41 16.40 -19.99 4.08
C ASN A 41 15.87 -18.55 3.95
N PHE A 42 15.45 -17.98 5.08
CA PHE A 42 14.86 -16.64 5.19
C PHE A 42 15.64 -15.55 4.42
N ILE A 43 16.95 -15.43 4.66
CA ILE A 43 17.78 -14.36 4.06
C ILE A 43 17.84 -14.49 2.53
N SER A 44 17.90 -15.73 2.01
CA SER A 44 17.93 -15.99 0.58
C SER A 44 16.60 -15.64 -0.10
N SER A 45 15.47 -16.02 0.51
CA SER A 45 14.13 -15.64 0.01
C SER A 45 13.89 -14.13 0.11
N LEU A 46 14.34 -13.48 1.19
CA LEU A 46 14.18 -12.04 1.40
C LEU A 46 14.99 -11.21 0.39
N LEU A 47 16.25 -11.59 0.14
CA LEU A 47 17.15 -10.88 -0.77
C LEU A 47 17.06 -11.36 -2.23
N ASN A 48 16.09 -12.23 -2.53
CA ASN A 48 15.84 -12.66 -3.89
C ASN A 48 15.35 -11.48 -4.74
N SER A 49 16.02 -11.22 -5.86
CA SER A 49 15.67 -10.12 -6.78
C SER A 49 14.22 -10.24 -7.29
N LYS A 50 13.71 -11.45 -7.51
CA LYS A 50 12.31 -11.67 -7.90
C LYS A 50 11.34 -11.30 -6.78
N HIS A 51 11.68 -11.59 -5.52
CA HIS A 51 10.85 -11.24 -4.36
C HIS A 51 10.80 -9.72 -4.16
N ILE A 52 11.97 -9.06 -4.22
CA ILE A 52 12.09 -7.61 -4.11
C ILE A 52 11.26 -6.93 -5.20
N LEU A 53 11.42 -7.33 -6.47
CA LEU A 53 10.67 -6.75 -7.58
C LEU A 53 9.16 -6.98 -7.47
N LYS A 54 8.73 -8.19 -7.11
CA LYS A 54 7.31 -8.49 -6.88
C LYS A 54 6.73 -7.65 -5.75
N THR A 55 7.48 -7.47 -4.67
CA THR A 55 7.04 -6.69 -3.52
C THR A 55 6.91 -5.21 -3.86
N ILE A 56 7.89 -4.63 -4.56
CA ILE A 56 7.82 -3.24 -5.02
C ILE A 56 6.62 -3.04 -5.96
N LEU A 57 6.44 -3.95 -6.92
CA LEU A 57 5.35 -3.86 -7.88
C LEU A 57 3.98 -4.01 -7.19
N GLY A 58 3.85 -4.96 -6.27
CA GLY A 58 2.65 -5.16 -5.47
C GLY A 58 2.31 -3.97 -4.57
N ALA A 59 3.32 -3.40 -3.90
CA ALA A 59 3.19 -2.20 -3.08
C ALA A 59 2.71 -1.00 -3.91
N PHE A 60 3.26 -0.82 -5.10
CA PHE A 60 2.89 0.25 -6.02
C PHE A 60 1.43 0.11 -6.48
N PHE A 61 1.03 -1.07 -6.98
CA PHE A 61 -0.34 -1.31 -7.43
C PHE A 61 -1.37 -1.20 -6.29
N PHE A 62 -1.04 -1.73 -5.11
CA PHE A 62 -1.88 -1.58 -3.93
C PHE A 62 -2.06 -0.10 -3.57
N GLY A 63 -0.96 0.66 -3.58
CA GLY A 63 -0.99 2.09 -3.31
C GLY A 63 -1.84 2.88 -4.30
N LEU A 64 -1.71 2.58 -5.60
CA LEU A 64 -2.54 3.17 -6.64
C LEU A 64 -4.03 2.81 -6.45
N MET A 65 -4.33 1.55 -6.16
CA MET A 65 -5.71 1.11 -5.93
C MET A 65 -6.32 1.83 -4.73
N MET A 66 -5.61 1.91 -3.60
CA MET A 66 -6.07 2.64 -2.42
C MET A 66 -6.23 4.13 -2.69
N GLN A 67 -5.37 4.71 -3.53
CA GLN A 67 -5.48 6.12 -3.93
C GLN A 67 -6.78 6.37 -4.71
N ILE A 68 -7.14 5.47 -5.62
CA ILE A 68 -8.40 5.53 -6.37
C ILE A 68 -9.60 5.41 -5.41
N ILE A 69 -9.60 4.42 -4.53
CA ILE A 69 -10.71 4.17 -3.57
C ILE A 69 -10.93 5.40 -2.66
N VAL A 70 -9.87 5.95 -2.08
CA VAL A 70 -9.96 7.13 -1.22
C VAL A 70 -10.46 8.34 -2.01
N SER A 71 -9.99 8.52 -3.25
CA SER A 71 -10.43 9.63 -4.11
C SER A 71 -11.92 9.53 -4.46
N LEU A 72 -12.42 8.32 -4.72
CA LEU A 72 -13.85 8.08 -4.98
C LEU A 72 -14.69 8.35 -3.73
N ARG A 73 -14.23 7.91 -2.54
CA ARG A 73 -14.92 8.17 -1.27
C ARG A 73 -15.00 9.67 -0.96
N ILE A 74 -13.93 10.42 -1.20
CA ILE A 74 -13.93 11.87 -0.99
C ILE A 74 -14.88 12.57 -1.97
N GLN A 75 -14.90 12.16 -3.24
CA GLN A 75 -15.83 12.73 -4.23
C GLN A 75 -17.29 12.45 -3.87
N LYS A 76 -17.60 11.22 -3.46
CA LYS A 76 -18.95 10.85 -3.02
C LYS A 76 -19.39 11.66 -1.81
N ALA A 77 -18.56 11.75 -0.77
CA ALA A 77 -18.87 12.53 0.43
C ALA A 77 -19.07 14.03 0.15
N LYS A 78 -18.37 14.60 -0.84
CA LYS A 78 -18.60 15.99 -1.27
C LYS A 78 -19.94 16.17 -1.97
N LYS A 79 -20.33 15.23 -2.84
CA LYS A 79 -21.62 15.27 -3.52
C LYS A 79 -22.79 15.13 -2.53
N ASP A 80 -22.67 14.21 -1.57
CA ASP A 80 -23.67 14.02 -0.51
C ASP A 80 -23.80 15.25 0.41
N GLN A 81 -22.82 16.17 0.44
CA GLN A 81 -22.88 17.44 1.19
C GLN A 81 -23.44 18.63 0.40
N GLU A 82 -23.53 18.54 -0.94
CA GLU A 82 -24.08 19.60 -1.79
C GLU A 82 -25.60 19.43 -2.02
N ASP A 83 -26.13 18.23 -1.77
CA ASP A 83 -27.55 17.91 -1.88
C ASP A 83 -28.35 18.17 -0.56
N ASP A 84 -27.69 18.70 0.48
CA ASP A 84 -28.25 19.15 1.78
C ASP A 84 -28.14 20.69 1.92
#